data_AF-A0A9E2HXE4-F1
#
_entry.id   AF-A0A9E2HXE4-F1
#
_cell.length_a   1.000
_cell.length_b   1.000
_cell.length_c   1.000
_cell.angle_alpha   90.00
_cell.angle_beta   90.00
_cell.angle_gamma   90.00
#
_symmetry.space_group_name_H-M   'P 1'
#
loop_
_entity.id
_entity.type
_entity.pdbx_description
1 polymer ?
#
loop_
_entity_poly.entity_id
_entity_poly.type
_entity_poly.pdbx_seq_one_letter_code
_entity_poly.pdbx_strand_id
1 'polypeptide(L)'
;MGFVRKHLSLDGLLGSVCQNLRKEGLKEYEKSKISWQDCVMSGLAIFSLKFPSLLQFEEQKTNKLINRNLKTVYCVIRMPSDTCLRERLDRLSPSTLRRSFRTIFAFLQRGKVLEGQRTIVSAMPRKGCSRIFEENPRT
;
A
#
# COMPACT_ATOMS: atom_id res chain seq x y z
N MET A 1 11.50 10.00 -26.92
CA MET A 1 10.81 8.99 -26.10
C MET A 1 11.53 8.85 -24.78
N GLY A 2 10.94 9.31 -23.67
CA GLY A 2 11.57 9.26 -22.35
C GLY A 2 11.67 7.83 -21.83
N PHE A 3 12.83 7.45 -21.30
CA PHE A 3 13.02 6.14 -20.65
C PHE A 3 12.13 6.04 -19.41
N VAL A 4 11.01 5.33 -19.52
CA VAL A 4 10.14 5.06 -18.37
C VAL A 4 10.89 4.11 -17.44
N ARG A 5 11.25 4.58 -16.24
CA ARG A 5 11.89 3.75 -15.22
C ARG A 5 10.91 2.69 -14.76
N LYS A 6 11.09 1.43 -15.17
CA LYS A 6 10.20 0.28 -14.90
C LYS A 6 9.74 0.14 -13.44
N HIS A 7 10.59 0.54 -12.49
CA HIS A 7 10.30 0.43 -11.05
C HIS A 7 10.00 1.76 -10.35
N LEU A 8 10.09 2.90 -11.04
CA LEU A 8 9.80 4.23 -10.48
C LEU A 8 8.54 4.88 -11.09
N SER A 9 7.88 4.21 -12.03
CA SER A 9 6.50 4.54 -12.40
C SER A 9 5.51 4.16 -11.29
N LEU A 10 4.38 4.86 -11.19
CA LEU A 10 3.32 4.55 -10.22
C LEU A 10 2.88 3.08 -10.31
N ASP A 11 2.63 2.57 -11.51
CA ASP A 11 2.24 1.17 -11.73
C ASP A 11 3.31 0.19 -11.22
N GLY A 12 4.59 0.47 -11.49
CA GLY A 12 5.70 -0.33 -11.00
C GLY A 12 5.82 -0.35 -9.47
N LEU A 13 5.57 0.79 -8.81
CA LEU A 13 5.56 0.88 -7.35
C LEU A 13 4.37 0.13 -6.75
N LEU A 14 3.15 0.40 -7.24
CA LEU A 14 1.93 -0.26 -6.77
C LEU A 14 1.95 -1.77 -7.01
N GLY A 15 2.40 -2.20 -8.19
CA GLY A 15 2.57 -3.62 -8.49
C GLY A 15 3.56 -4.31 -7.54
N SER A 16 4.60 -3.61 -7.11
CA SER A 16 5.54 -4.12 -6.10
C SER A 16 4.92 -4.21 -4.70
N VAL A 17 4.04 -3.27 -4.33
CA VAL A 17 3.26 -3.34 -3.08
C VAL A 17 2.31 -4.53 -3.14
N CYS A 18 1.55 -4.70 -4.22
CA CYS A 18 0.63 -5.83 -4.39
C CYS A 18 1.35 -7.16 -4.25
N GLN A 19 2.52 -7.32 -4.90
CA GLN A 19 3.28 -8.55 -4.81
C GLN A 19 3.80 -8.81 -3.39
N ASN A 20 4.26 -7.77 -2.67
CA ASN A 20 4.72 -7.92 -1.29
C ASN A 20 3.57 -8.28 -0.34
N LEU A 21 2.40 -7.66 -0.47
CA LEU A 21 1.23 -8.00 0.34
C LEU A 21 0.77 -9.44 0.12
N ARG A 22 0.83 -9.95 -1.12
CA ARG A 22 0.58 -11.38 -1.40
C ARG A 22 1.57 -12.30 -0.70
N LYS A 23 2.84 -11.88 -0.57
CA LYS A 23 3.91 -12.66 0.08
C LYS A 23 3.82 -12.65 1.62
N GLU A 24 3.22 -11.63 2.22
CA GLU A 24 3.01 -11.59 3.68
C GLU A 24 1.97 -12.62 4.15
N GLY A 25 1.06 -13.07 3.27
CA GLY A 25 0.17 -14.19 3.55
C GLY A 25 -0.74 -13.96 4.77
N LEU A 26 -1.33 -12.75 4.87
CA LEU A 26 -2.20 -12.40 5.99
C LEU A 26 -3.40 -13.36 6.07
N LYS A 27 -3.69 -13.83 7.29
CA LYS A 27 -4.81 -14.74 7.54
C LYS A 27 -6.11 -14.04 7.17
N GLU A 28 -6.79 -14.57 6.15
CA GLU A 28 -8.09 -14.05 5.72
C GLU A 28 -9.13 -14.23 6.83
N TYR A 29 -10.08 -13.30 6.89
CA TYR A 29 -11.19 -13.39 7.83
C TYR A 29 -12.23 -14.35 7.26
N GLU A 30 -12.45 -15.49 7.91
CA GLU A 30 -13.29 -16.61 7.42
C GLU A 30 -14.70 -16.20 6.97
N LYS A 31 -15.26 -15.13 7.55
CA LYS A 31 -16.63 -14.67 7.24
C LYS A 31 -16.72 -13.65 6.12
N SER A 32 -15.62 -13.26 5.49
CA SER A 32 -15.63 -12.10 4.60
C SER A 32 -15.10 -12.40 3.20
N LYS A 33 -15.85 -11.90 2.22
CA LYS A 33 -15.64 -12.09 0.79
C LYS A 33 -14.50 -11.26 0.20
N ILE A 34 -13.96 -10.32 0.96
CA ILE A 34 -12.94 -9.35 0.50
C ILE A 34 -11.58 -9.80 1.02
N SER A 35 -10.54 -9.76 0.19
CA SER A 35 -9.19 -10.10 0.64
C SER A 35 -8.55 -8.96 1.46
N TRP A 36 -7.56 -9.27 2.29
CA TRP A 36 -6.78 -8.23 2.98
C TRP A 36 -6.05 -7.30 2.00
N GLN A 37 -5.54 -7.87 0.91
CA GLN A 37 -4.88 -7.14 -0.15
C GLN A 37 -5.83 -6.09 -0.76
N ASP A 38 -7.07 -6.48 -1.05
CA ASP A 38 -8.06 -5.56 -1.62
C ASP A 38 -8.35 -4.39 -0.67
N CYS A 39 -8.41 -4.63 0.64
CA CYS A 39 -8.61 -3.57 1.62
C CYS A 39 -7.43 -2.60 1.68
N VAL A 40 -6.20 -3.11 1.78
CA VAL A 40 -5.00 -2.25 1.84
C VAL A 40 -4.84 -1.44 0.56
N MET A 41 -5.01 -2.08 -0.60
CA MET A 41 -4.89 -1.39 -1.89
C MET A 41 -6.03 -0.39 -2.12
N SER A 42 -7.25 -0.68 -1.64
CA SER A 42 -8.35 0.30 -1.68
C SER A 42 -8.05 1.51 -0.81
N GLY A 43 -7.55 1.31 0.42
CA GLY A 43 -7.10 2.41 1.28
C GLY A 43 -6.00 3.24 0.61
N LEU A 44 -5.00 2.59 0.02
CA LEU A 44 -3.95 3.26 -0.73
C LEU A 44 -4.50 4.08 -1.91
N ALA A 45 -5.48 3.54 -2.64
CA ALA A 45 -6.14 4.25 -3.73
C ALA A 45 -6.88 5.48 -3.26
N ILE A 46 -7.53 5.41 -2.09
CA ILE A 46 -8.25 6.55 -1.50
C ILE A 46 -7.32 7.73 -1.27
N PHE A 47 -6.18 7.49 -0.64
CA PHE A 47 -5.17 8.51 -0.39
C PHE A 47 -4.50 8.99 -1.68
N SER A 48 -4.17 8.06 -2.58
CA SER A 48 -3.46 8.38 -3.85
C SER A 48 -4.31 9.22 -4.79
N LEU A 49 -5.63 8.95 -4.84
CA LEU A 49 -6.60 9.67 -5.66
C LEU A 49 -7.21 10.88 -4.94
N LYS A 50 -6.80 11.14 -3.68
CA LYS A 50 -7.24 12.27 -2.85
C LYS A 50 -8.76 12.37 -2.72
N PHE A 51 -9.45 11.24 -2.52
CA PHE A 51 -10.87 11.31 -2.19
C PHE A 51 -11.05 12.00 -0.84
N PRO A 52 -12.01 12.94 -0.70
CA PRO A 52 -12.16 13.70 0.53
C PRO A 52 -12.84 12.90 1.64
N SER A 53 -13.47 11.76 1.32
CA SER A 53 -14.03 10.83 2.30
C SER A 53 -14.10 9.39 1.76
N LEU A 54 -14.21 8.43 2.68
CA LEU A 54 -14.43 7.02 2.36
C LEU A 54 -15.83 6.78 1.75
N LEU A 55 -16.83 7.55 2.18
CA LEU A 55 -18.17 7.49 1.60
C LEU A 55 -18.16 7.92 0.13
N GLN A 56 -17.45 9.01 -0.20
CA GLN A 56 -17.33 9.45 -1.58
C GLN A 56 -16.59 8.43 -2.45
N PHE A 57 -15.59 7.74 -1.89
CA PHE A 57 -14.96 6.62 -2.60
C PHE A 57 -15.97 5.50 -2.90
N GLU A 58 -16.82 5.17 -1.95
CA GLU A 58 -17.87 4.15 -2.12
C GLU A 58 -18.89 4.53 -3.20
N GLU A 59 -19.26 5.80 -3.33
CA GLU A 59 -20.11 6.28 -4.43
C GLU A 59 -19.38 6.21 -5.77
N GLN A 60 -18.13 6.70 -5.80
CA GLN A 60 -17.33 6.85 -7.01
C GLN A 60 -16.80 5.51 -7.55
N LYS A 61 -16.79 4.43 -6.77
CA LYS A 61 -16.34 3.11 -7.23
C LYS A 61 -17.23 2.52 -8.34
N THR A 62 -18.45 3.04 -8.50
CA THR A 62 -19.39 2.70 -9.59
C THR A 62 -19.02 3.39 -10.91
N ASN A 63 -18.24 4.46 -10.87
CA ASN A 63 -17.73 5.14 -12.05
C ASN A 63 -16.81 4.18 -12.84
N LYS A 64 -17.08 4.02 -14.14
CA LYS A 64 -16.36 3.08 -15.02
C LYS A 64 -14.84 3.30 -15.03
N LEU A 65 -14.38 4.55 -15.02
CA LEU A 65 -12.94 4.87 -15.07
C LEU A 65 -12.26 4.52 -13.75
N ILE A 66 -12.86 4.91 -12.63
CA ILE A 66 -12.35 4.62 -11.29
C ILE A 66 -12.34 3.11 -11.04
N ASN A 67 -13.40 2.41 -11.45
CA ASN A 67 -13.49 0.96 -11.34
C ASN A 67 -12.37 0.25 -12.13
N ARG A 68 -12.10 0.71 -13.36
CA ARG A 68 -10.99 0.19 -14.18
C ARG A 68 -9.64 0.46 -13.50
N ASN A 69 -9.38 1.69 -13.05
CA ASN A 69 -8.13 2.02 -12.36
C ASN A 69 -7.92 1.17 -11.10
N LEU A 70 -8.98 0.97 -10.30
CA LEU A 70 -8.90 0.15 -9.09
C LEU A 70 -8.52 -1.31 -9.42
N LYS A 71 -9.07 -1.88 -10.49
CA LYS A 71 -8.74 -3.24 -10.92
C LYS A 71 -7.36 -3.36 -11.57
N THR A 72 -7.00 -2.41 -12.44
CA THR A 72 -5.79 -2.53 -13.27
C THR A 72 -4.54 -1.98 -12.56
N VAL A 73 -4.64 -0.79 -11.97
CA VAL A 73 -3.49 -0.08 -11.35
C VAL A 73 -3.33 -0.47 -9.88
N TYR A 74 -4.45 -0.51 -9.13
CA TYR A 74 -4.42 -0.85 -7.70
C TYR A 74 -4.64 -2.34 -7.42
N CYS A 75 -4.87 -3.16 -8.45
CA CYS A 75 -5.09 -4.61 -8.33
C CYS A 75 -6.17 -5.01 -7.31
N VAL A 76 -7.21 -4.18 -7.14
CA VAL A 76 -8.36 -4.43 -6.29
C VAL A 76 -9.38 -5.26 -7.06
N ILE A 77 -9.61 -6.49 -6.63
CA ILE A 77 -10.57 -7.41 -7.25
C ILE A 77 -11.96 -7.17 -6.68
N ARG A 78 -12.07 -7.10 -5.34
CA ARG A 78 -13.32 -6.83 -4.63
C ARG A 78 -13.22 -5.58 -3.77
N MET A 79 -14.02 -4.59 -4.10
CA MET A 79 -14.02 -3.32 -3.38
C MET A 79 -14.74 -3.44 -2.03
N PRO A 80 -14.11 -3.06 -0.92
CA PRO A 80 -14.77 -2.98 0.37
C PRO A 80 -15.79 -1.83 0.43
N SER A 81 -16.75 -1.94 1.35
CA SER A 81 -17.53 -0.79 1.82
C SER A 81 -16.70 0.07 2.78
N ASP A 82 -17.14 1.31 3.05
CA ASP A 82 -16.52 2.18 4.07
C ASP A 82 -16.31 1.44 5.40
N THR A 83 -17.37 0.83 5.93
CA THR A 83 -17.34 0.11 7.20
C THR A 83 -16.34 -1.05 7.19
N CYS A 84 -16.38 -1.86 6.12
CA CYS A 84 -15.46 -2.99 5.99
C CYS A 84 -13.99 -2.54 5.89
N LEU A 85 -13.75 -1.42 5.20
CA LEU A 85 -12.41 -0.87 5.07
C LEU A 85 -11.87 -0.40 6.43
N ARG A 86 -12.67 0.37 7.19
CA ARG A 86 -12.29 0.87 8.53
C ARG A 86 -11.98 -0.27 9.50
N GLU A 87 -12.96 -1.15 9.72
CA GLU A 87 -12.82 -2.27 10.67
C GLU A 87 -11.62 -3.17 10.40
N ARG A 88 -11.25 -3.30 9.12
CA ARG A 88 -10.11 -4.10 8.71
C ARG A 88 -8.81 -3.36 8.86
N LEU A 89 -8.70 -2.15 8.29
CA LEU A 89 -7.46 -1.39 8.34
C LEU A 89 -7.06 -1.07 9.79
N ASP A 90 -8.01 -0.81 10.68
CA ASP A 90 -7.74 -0.55 12.10
C ASP A 90 -7.16 -1.76 12.83
N ARG A 91 -7.37 -2.99 12.32
CA ARG A 91 -6.81 -4.23 12.90
C ARG A 91 -5.45 -4.61 12.33
N LEU A 92 -4.96 -3.93 11.29
CA LEU A 92 -3.68 -4.27 10.68
C LEU A 92 -2.52 -3.67 11.48
N SER A 93 -1.63 -4.52 11.97
CA SER A 93 -0.37 -4.04 12.56
C SER A 93 0.49 -3.37 11.48
N PRO A 94 1.05 -2.17 11.73
CA PRO A 94 1.93 -1.46 10.80
C PRO A 94 3.16 -2.27 10.37
N SER A 95 3.60 -3.21 11.21
CA SER A 95 4.70 -4.14 10.93
C SER A 95 4.49 -4.91 9.61
N THR A 96 3.24 -5.22 9.28
CA THR A 96 2.83 -5.90 8.03
C THR A 96 3.19 -5.11 6.78
N LEU A 97 3.14 -3.78 6.84
CA LEU A 97 3.43 -2.91 5.70
C LEU A 97 4.93 -2.64 5.52
N ARG A 98 5.75 -3.02 6.51
CA ARG A 98 7.19 -2.76 6.55
C ARG A 98 7.91 -3.28 5.31
N ARG A 99 7.58 -4.47 4.83
CA ARG A 99 8.25 -5.08 3.66
C ARG A 99 7.97 -4.30 2.38
N SER A 100 6.71 -3.96 2.16
CA SER A 100 6.28 -3.14 1.01
C SER A 100 6.96 -1.77 1.04
N PHE A 101 6.95 -1.11 2.19
CA PHE A 101 7.59 0.19 2.38
C PHE A 101 9.10 0.14 2.10
N ARG A 102 9.83 -0.82 2.67
CA ARG A 102 11.28 -0.97 2.44
C ARG A 102 11.62 -1.23 0.98
N THR A 103 10.77 -1.99 0.28
CA THR A 103 10.96 -2.26 -1.16
C THR A 103 10.85 -0.98 -1.97
N ILE A 104 9.79 -0.20 -1.77
CA ILE A 104 9.61 1.10 -2.42
C ILE A 104 10.78 2.02 -2.08
N PHE A 105 11.14 2.10 -0.81
CA PHE A 105 12.22 2.96 -0.35
C PHE A 105 13.57 2.61 -1.00
N ALA A 106 13.89 1.32 -1.13
CA ALA A 106 15.08 0.86 -1.85
C ALA A 106 15.05 1.25 -3.34
N PHE A 107 13.88 1.25 -3.98
CA PHE A 107 13.76 1.73 -5.36
C PHE A 107 14.05 3.23 -5.45
N LEU A 108 13.49 4.04 -4.54
CA LEU A 108 13.72 5.47 -4.50
C LEU A 108 15.20 5.82 -4.24
N GLN A 109 15.86 5.09 -3.34
CA GLN A 109 17.31 5.24 -3.08
C GLN A 109 18.14 4.91 -4.32
N ARG A 110 17.89 3.78 -4.98
CA ARG A 110 18.60 3.41 -6.23
C ARG A 110 18.32 4.37 -7.36
N GLY A 111 17.12 4.96 -7.39
CA GLY A 111 16.70 5.97 -8.36
C GLY A 111 17.27 7.36 -8.11
N LYS A 112 18.09 7.54 -7.06
CA LYS A 112 18.70 8.82 -6.64
C LYS A 112 17.69 9.95 -6.35
N VAL A 113 16.43 9.61 -6.12
CA VAL A 113 15.36 10.60 -5.86
C VAL A 113 15.50 11.23 -4.48
N LEU A 114 16.18 10.55 -3.56
CA LEU A 114 16.30 10.94 -2.16
C LEU A 114 17.62 11.66 -1.83
N GLU A 115 18.48 11.97 -2.81
CA GLU A 115 19.81 12.55 -2.57
C GLU A 115 19.76 13.96 -1.91
N GLY A 116 18.67 14.71 -2.09
CA GLY A 116 18.44 16.02 -1.45
C GLY A 116 17.68 15.98 -0.12
N GLN A 117 17.13 14.83 0.29
CA GLN A 117 16.29 14.70 1.49
C GLN A 117 17.12 14.14 2.66
N ARG A 118 17.91 15.01 3.30
CA ARG A 118 19.02 14.59 4.17
C ARG A 118 18.68 14.23 5.62
N THR A 119 17.42 14.23 6.08
CA THR A 119 17.20 14.38 7.54
C THR A 119 16.38 13.35 8.31
N ILE A 120 15.81 12.28 7.74
CA ILE A 120 15.08 11.30 8.59
C ILE A 120 15.40 9.82 8.30
N VAL A 121 15.83 9.46 7.08
CA VAL A 121 15.88 8.04 6.67
C VAL A 121 17.30 7.44 6.60
N SER A 122 18.32 8.18 7.04
CA SER A 122 19.70 7.67 7.17
C SER A 122 19.81 6.50 8.16
N ALA A 123 18.78 6.26 8.98
CA ALA A 123 18.76 5.20 9.99
C ALA A 123 18.13 3.87 9.52
N MET A 124 17.63 3.74 8.28
CA MET A 124 17.13 2.44 7.77
C MET A 124 18.31 1.58 7.29
N PRO A 125 18.71 0.53 8.02
CA PRO A 125 19.91 -0.23 7.70
C PRO A 125 19.70 -1.05 6.43
N ARG A 126 20.70 -0.99 5.55
CA ARG A 126 20.68 -1.59 4.19
C ARG A 126 20.52 -3.11 4.21
N LYS A 127 20.80 -3.79 5.33
CA LYS A 127 20.49 -5.22 5.55
C LYS A 127 20.31 -5.48 7.05
N GLY A 128 19.41 -6.40 7.41
CA GLY A 128 19.48 -7.12 8.69
C GLY A 128 18.98 -6.45 9.98
N CYS A 129 18.05 -5.49 9.97
CA CYS A 129 17.47 -5.02 11.23
C CYS A 129 15.93 -4.91 11.18
N SER A 130 15.28 -5.79 11.93
CA SER A 130 13.82 -5.87 12.13
C SER A 130 13.27 -4.78 13.05
N ARG A 131 14.11 -3.86 13.55
CA ARG A 131 13.88 -3.08 14.78
C ARG A 131 13.24 -1.70 14.67
N ILE A 132 12.58 -1.37 13.56
CA ILE A 132 11.97 -0.02 13.37
C ILE A 132 10.44 -0.04 13.61
N PHE A 133 9.87 -1.24 13.79
CA PHE A 133 8.45 -1.50 14.05
C PHE A 133 8.40 -2.65 15.08
N GLU A 134 9.29 -2.61 16.07
CA GLU A 134 9.10 -3.40 17.29
C GLU A 134 8.03 -2.60 18.04
N GLU A 135 6.79 -3.10 18.01
CA GLU A 135 5.72 -2.61 18.88
C GLU A 135 6.31 -2.49 20.29
N ASN A 136 6.19 -1.31 20.90
CA ASN A 136 6.44 -1.15 22.31
C ASN A 136 5.40 -2.01 23.04
N PRO A 137 5.75 -3.14 23.66
CA PRO A 137 4.80 -3.89 24.45
C PRO A 137 4.80 -3.22 25.82
N ARG A 138 3.99 -2.18 26.01
CA ARG A 138 3.59 -1.65 27.32
C ARG A 138 2.60 -0.49 27.15
N THR A 139 1.32 -0.82 27.10
CA THR A 139 0.28 -0.61 28.15
C THR A 139 -1.08 -0.96 27.58
#